data_AF-A0A392VX19-F1
#
_entry.id   AF-A0A392VX19-F1
#
_cell.length_a   1.000
_cell.length_b   1.000
_cell.length_c   1.000
_cell.angle_alpha   90.00
_cell.angle_beta   90.00
_cell.angle_gamma   90.00
#
_symmetry.space_group_name_H-M   'P 1'
#
loop_
_entity.id
_entity.type
_entity.pdbx_description
1 polymer ?
#
loop_
_entity_poly.entity_id
_entity_poly.type
_entity_poly.pdbx_seq_one_letter_code
_entity_poly.pdbx_strand_id
1 'polypeptide(L)' 'IRMAKKAINEGMETDLTSALALEEDCYDQVLNTKDRLEGLAAFAEKRKPRYTGE' A
#
# COMPACT_ATOMS: atom_id res chain seq x y z
N ILE A 1 5.51 -1.81 -1.46
CA ILE A 1 6.06 -0.80 -2.42
C ILE A 1 5.56 -0.93 -3.86
N ARG A 2 5.26 -2.14 -4.35
CA ARG A 2 4.89 -2.35 -5.77
C ARG A 2 3.62 -1.59 -6.16
N MET A 3 2.59 -1.65 -5.31
CA MET A 3 1.31 -0.98 -5.57
C MET A 3 1.43 0.55 -5.57
N ALA A 4 2.23 1.14 -4.66
CA ALA A 4 2.49 2.58 -4.69
C ALA A 4 3.18 3.02 -5.99
N LYS A 5 4.17 2.26 -6.48
CA LYS A 5 4.82 2.56 -7.76
C LYS A 5 3.84 2.44 -8.93
N LYS A 6 2.96 1.45 -8.89
CA LYS A 6 1.91 1.25 -9.90
C LYS A 6 0.95 2.44 -9.92
N ALA A 7 0.36 2.79 -8.78
CA ALA A 7 -0.58 3.90 -8.64
C ALA A 7 0.02 5.23 -9.14
N ILE A 8 1.28 5.53 -8.82
CA ILE A 8 1.94 6.75 -9.29
C ILE A 8 2.16 6.72 -10.80
N ASN A 9 2.78 5.65 -11.32
CA ASN A 9 3.13 5.57 -12.73
C ASN A 9 1.91 5.56 -13.64
N GLU A 10 0.88 4.81 -13.28
CA GLU A 10 -0.34 4.70 -14.09
C GLU A 10 -1.29 5.88 -13.82
N GLY A 11 -1.40 6.36 -12.58
CA GLY A 11 -2.28 7.48 -12.23
C GLY A 11 -1.85 8.81 -12.85
N MET A 12 -0.54 9.03 -13.04
CA MET A 12 -0.02 10.23 -13.70
C MET A 12 -0.45 10.40 -15.16
N GLU A 13 -0.81 9.31 -15.84
CA GLU A 13 -1.20 9.31 -17.25
C GLU A 13 -2.72 9.39 -17.44
N THR A 14 -3.48 9.59 -16.35
CA THR A 14 -4.96 9.59 -16.35
C THR A 14 -5.54 10.86 -15.72
N ASP A 15 -6.85 11.06 -15.86
CA ASP A 15 -7.53 12.12 -15.13
C ASP A 15 -7.60 11.80 -13.62
N LEU A 16 -7.79 12.84 -12.81
CA LEU A 16 -7.77 12.71 -11.36
C LEU A 16 -8.79 11.70 -10.82
N THR A 17 -9.97 11.57 -11.44
CA THR A 17 -11.01 10.66 -10.96
C THR A 17 -10.57 9.21 -11.16
N SER A 18 -10.06 8.90 -12.35
CA SER A 18 -9.50 7.58 -12.67
C SER A 18 -8.27 7.25 -11.82
N ALA A 19 -7.40 8.24 -11.59
CA ALA A 19 -6.22 8.07 -10.74
C ALA A 19 -6.60 7.75 -9.28
N LEU A 20 -7.63 8.39 -8.73
CA LEU A 20 -8.11 8.12 -7.38
C LEU A 20 -8.72 6.72 -7.25
N ALA A 21 -9.50 6.27 -8.25
CA ALA A 21 -10.02 4.90 -8.27
C ALA A 21 -8.89 3.86 -8.34
N LEU A 22 -7.85 4.12 -9.16
CA LEU A 22 -6.67 3.27 -9.24
C LEU A 22 -5.90 3.23 -7.91
N GLU A 23 -5.79 4.37 -7.21
CA GLU A 23 -5.16 4.42 -5.89
C GLU A 23 -5.91 3.56 -4.88
N GLU A 24 -7.25 3.63 -4.86
CA GLU A 24 -8.12 2.79 -4.02
C GLU A 24 -7.90 1.30 -4.28
N ASP A 25 -7.92 0.87 -5.56
CA ASP A 25 -7.66 -0.53 -5.96
C ASP A 25 -6.26 -1.01 -5.54
N CYS A 26 -5.27 -0.12 -5.60
CA CYS A 26 -3.89 -0.42 -5.17
C CYS A 26 -3.79 -0.53 -3.65
N TYR A 27 -4.58 0.25 -2.92
CA TYR A 27 -4.63 0.24 -1.46
C TYR A 27 -5.32 -1.03 -0.93
N ASP A 28 -6.42 -1.45 -1.54
CA ASP A 28 -7.16 -2.66 -1.16
C ASP A 28 -6.29 -3.92 -1.21
N GLN A 29 -5.40 -4.01 -2.20
CA GLN A 29 -4.46 -5.14 -2.31
C GLN A 29 -3.47 -5.24 -1.14
N VAL A 30 -3.14 -4.13 -0.48
CA VAL A 30 -2.23 -4.15 0.67
C VAL A 30 -2.96 -4.27 2.01
N LEU A 31 -4.28 -4.06 2.03
CA LEU A 31 -5.09 -4.06 3.25
C LEU A 31 -5.08 -5.41 3.99
N ASN A 32 -5.03 -6.51 3.25
CA ASN A 32 -5.11 -7.87 3.79
C ASN A 32 -3.75 -8.56 3.93
N THR A 33 -2.65 -7.83 3.75
CA THR A 33 -1.29 -8.37 3.84
C THR A 33 -0.85 -8.54 5.30
N LYS A 34 -0.01 -9.53 5.56
CA LYS A 34 0.60 -9.74 6.88
C LYS A 34 1.54 -8.60 7.23
N ASP A 35 2.21 -8.05 6.22
CA ASP A 35 3.09 -6.89 6.38
C ASP A 35 2.36 -5.68 6.98
N ARG A 36 1.09 -5.44 6.61
CA ARG A 36 0.30 -4.36 7.21
C ARG A 36 0.06 -4.59 8.69
N LEU A 37 -0.32 -5.82 9.06
CA LEU A 37 -0.58 -6.18 10.46
C LEU A 37 0.71 -6.11 11.29
N GLU A 38 1.82 -6.58 10.75
CA GLU A 38 3.15 -6.49 11.36
C GLU A 38 3.59 -5.03 11.54
N GLY A 39 3.32 -4.15 10.57
CA GLY A 39 3.58 -2.72 10.71
C GLY A 39 2.83 -2.09 11.89
N LEU A 40 1.56 -2.45 12.05
CA LEU A 40 0.74 -1.98 13.18
C LEU A 40 1.20 -2.55 14.52
N ALA A 41 1.51 -3.85 14.57
CA ALA A 41 2.01 -4.51 15.78
C ALA A 41 3.37 -3.94 16.19
N ALA A 42 4.31 -3.79 15.26
CA ALA A 42 5.61 -3.20 15.51
C ALA A 42 5.52 -1.75 16.01
N PHE A 43 4.58 -0.97 15.46
CA PHE A 43 4.31 0.40 15.94
C PHE A 43 3.79 0.39 17.39
N ALA A 44 2.82 -0.47 17.70
CA ALA A 44 2.28 -0.62 19.05
C ALA A 44 3.35 -1.06 20.06
N GLU A 45 4.22 -1.99 19.66
CA GLU A 45 5.33 -2.52 20.46
C GLU A 45 6.59 -1.62 20.45
N LYS A 46 6.58 -0.50 19.72
CA LYS A 46 7.72 0.44 19.56
C LYS A 46 9.02 -0.24 19.10
N ARG A 47 8.91 -1.27 18.26
CA ARG A 47 10.04 -1.99 17.65
C ARG A 47 10.11 -1.73 16.15
N LYS A 48 11.22 -2.12 15.54
CA LYS A 48 11.34 -2.08 14.07
C LYS A 48 10.47 -3.19 13.46
N PRO A 49 9.62 -2.88 12.46
CA PRO A 49 8.82 -3.88 11.76
C PRO A 49 9.71 -4.79 10.90
N ARG A 50 9.30 -6.05 10.73
CA ARG A 50 9.97 -7.04 9.88
C ARG A 50 9.05 -7.49 8.76
N TYR A 51 9.10 -6.76 7.64
CA TYR A 51 8.29 -7.08 6.46
C TYR A 51 8.85 -8.28 5.69
N THR A 52 7.99 -9.20 5.25
CA THR A 52 8.34 -10.39 4.46
C THR A 52 7.79 -10.34 3.04
N GLY A 53 6.91 -9.38 2.72
CA GLY A 53 6.28 -9.26 1.40
C GLY A 53 5.05 -10.15 1.22
N GLU A 54 4.44 -10.59 2.33
CA GLU A 54 3.22 -11.43 2.39
C GLU A 54 2.00 -10.64 2.90
#